data_AF-A0A7C5KI32-F1
#
_entry.id   AF-A0A7C5KI32-F1
#
_cell.length_a   1.000
_cell.length_b   1.000
_cell.length_c   1.000
_cell.angle_alpha   90.00
_cell.angle_beta   90.00
_cell.angle_gamma   90.00
#
_symmetry.space_group_name_H-M   'P 1'
#
loop_
_entity.id
_entity.type
_entity.pdbx_description
1 polymer ?
#
loop_
_entity_poly.entity_id
_entity_poly.type
_entity_poly.pdbx_seq_one_letter_code
_entity_poly.pdbx_strand_id
1 'polypeptide(L)'
;FMVAAPTSTIDPDTPDGSAIPIETRDPEEVLACGGHRIAAQGAEAWNPVFDVTPAELVDAIVTEKGVILAPDRDKIAAHLDGE
;
A
#
# COMPACT_ATOMS: atom_id res chain seq x y z
N PHE A 1 -5.54 8.57 -10.70
CA PHE A 1 -4.81 8.25 -9.47
C PHE A 1 -3.41 7.76 -9.82
N MET A 2 -2.38 8.21 -9.10
CA MET A 2 -0.98 7.88 -9.38
C MET A 2 -0.31 7.40 -8.10
N VAL A 3 0.51 6.35 -8.22
CA VAL A 3 1.36 5.84 -7.14
C VAL A 3 2.81 6.18 -7.47
N ALA A 4 3.53 6.83 -6.56
CA ALA A 4 4.95 7.11 -6.69
C ALA A 4 5.72 6.27 -5.68
N ALA A 5 6.53 5.33 -6.16
CA ALA A 5 7.32 4.43 -5.32
C ALA A 5 8.59 4.00 -6.07
N PRO A 6 9.74 3.82 -5.38
CA PRO A 6 10.94 3.30 -6.03
C PRO A 6 10.74 1.84 -6.46
N THR A 7 11.52 1.37 -7.42
CA THR A 7 11.43 -0.03 -7.88
C THR A 7 11.65 -1.04 -6.77
N SER A 8 12.43 -0.68 -5.75
CA SER A 8 12.67 -1.53 -4.55
C SER A 8 11.43 -1.77 -3.69
N THR A 9 10.34 -1.03 -3.88
CA THR A 9 9.05 -1.27 -3.21
C THR A 9 8.18 -2.28 -3.95
N ILE A 10 8.54 -2.64 -5.18
CA ILE A 10 7.80 -3.63 -5.97
C ILE A 10 8.33 -5.02 -5.62
N ASP A 11 7.44 -5.88 -5.12
CA ASP A 11 7.74 -7.29 -4.90
C ASP A 11 7.26 -8.13 -6.10
N PRO A 12 8.17 -8.67 -6.93
CA PRO A 12 7.80 -9.46 -8.10
C PRO A 12 7.26 -10.86 -7.74
N ASP A 13 7.57 -11.37 -6.54
CA ASP A 13 7.18 -12.71 -6.09
C ASP A 13 5.74 -12.74 -5.54
N THR A 14 5.16 -11.58 -5.24
CA THR A 14 3.77 -11.47 -4.79
C THR A 14 2.79 -11.69 -5.97
N PRO A 15 1.86 -12.67 -5.89
CA PRO A 15 0.97 -13.03 -7.00
C PRO A 15 -0.14 -12.01 -7.27
N ASP A 16 -0.66 -11.36 -6.22
CA ASP A 16 -1.65 -10.29 -6.32
C ASP A 16 -1.79 -9.58 -4.96
N GLY A 17 -2.62 -8.54 -4.94
CA GLY A 17 -2.85 -7.75 -3.73
C GLY A 17 -3.44 -8.52 -2.55
N SER A 18 -4.10 -9.67 -2.77
CA SER A 18 -4.67 -10.47 -1.68
C SER A 18 -3.61 -11.23 -0.87
N ALA A 19 -2.42 -11.42 -1.45
CA ALA A 19 -1.29 -12.06 -0.80
C ALA A 19 -0.44 -11.10 0.05
N ILE A 20 -0.70 -9.78 -0.02
CA ILE A 20 0.02 -8.78 0.78
C ILE A 20 -0.44 -8.88 2.26
N PRO A 21 0.46 -9.21 3.21
CA PRO A 21 0.09 -9.26 4.62
C PRO A 21 -0.22 -7.85 5.14
N ILE A 22 -1.39 -7.67 5.73
CA ILE A 22 -1.82 -6.39 6.31
C ILE A 22 -1.45 -6.37 7.80
N GLU A 23 -0.52 -5.49 8.16
CA GLU A 23 -0.16 -5.23 9.55
C GLU A 23 -1.36 -4.64 10.31
N THR A 24 -1.62 -5.18 11.51
CA THR A 24 -2.56 -4.60 12.48
C THR A 24 -1.76 -4.13 13.69
N ARG A 25 -1.93 -2.86 14.07
CA ARG A 25 -1.17 -2.22 15.16
C ARG A 25 -2.04 -2.02 16.40
N ASP A 26 -1.42 -1.47 17.45
CA ASP A 26 -2.08 -1.20 18.73
C ASP A 26 -3.35 -0.34 18.50
N PRO A 27 -4.54 -0.79 18.99
CA PRO A 27 -5.77 -0.01 18.95
C PRO A 27 -5.65 1.39 19.57
N GLU A 28 -4.71 1.63 20.49
CA GLU A 28 -4.55 2.92 21.14
C GLU A 28 -4.11 4.03 20.16
N GLU A 29 -3.50 3.70 19.01
CA GLU A 29 -3.21 4.66 17.94
C GLU A 29 -4.49 5.29 17.33
N VAL A 30 -5.62 4.59 17.42
CA VAL A 30 -6.94 5.06 16.98
C VAL A 30 -7.73 5.68 18.14
N LEU A 31 -7.61 5.10 19.35
CA LEU A 31 -8.39 5.52 20.52
C LEU A 31 -7.85 6.80 21.17
N ALA A 32 -6.58 7.13 20.96
CA ALA A 32 -5.92 8.32 21.49
C ALA A 32 -5.19 9.13 20.41
N CYS A 33 -5.06 10.44 20.67
CA CYS A 33 -4.28 11.35 19.83
C CYS A 33 -3.44 12.27 20.71
N GLY A 34 -2.15 12.42 20.41
CA GLY A 34 -1.24 13.25 21.20
C GLY A 34 -1.13 12.84 22.67
N GLY A 35 -1.21 11.54 22.97
CA GLY A 35 -1.15 10.99 24.33
C GLY A 35 -2.43 11.12 25.16
N HIS A 36 -3.53 11.59 24.57
CA HIS A 36 -4.81 11.77 25.24
C HIS A 36 -5.88 10.89 24.57
N ARG A 37 -6.65 10.14 25.37
CA ARG A 37 -7.77 9.36 24.86
C ARG A 37 -8.87 10.28 24.35
N ILE A 38 -9.29 10.06 23.10
CA ILE A 38 -10.36 10.81 22.44
C ILE A 38 -11.63 9.96 22.21
N ALA A 39 -11.47 8.64 22.16
CA ALA A 39 -12.58 7.72 22.00
C ALA A 39 -13.42 7.60 23.30
N ALA A 40 -14.71 7.29 23.13
CA ALA A 40 -15.61 7.03 24.25
C ALA A 40 -15.07 5.92 25.17
N GLN A 41 -15.40 6.02 26.46
CA GLN A 41 -15.04 4.98 27.42
C GLN A 41 -15.65 3.63 26.99
N GLY A 42 -14.82 2.59 26.96
CA GLY A 42 -15.23 1.24 26.54
C GLY A 42 -15.25 1.01 25.03
N ALA A 43 -14.94 2.02 24.19
CA ALA A 43 -14.75 1.80 22.76
C ALA A 43 -13.51 0.95 22.48
N GLU A 44 -13.65 0.02 21.53
CA GLU A 44 -12.58 -0.81 20.96
C GLU A 44 -12.26 -0.33 19.54
N ALA A 45 -11.07 -0.67 19.03
CA ALA A 45 -10.66 -0.32 17.67
C ALA A 45 -10.02 -1.51 16.94
N TRP A 46 -10.28 -1.55 15.63
CA TRP A 46 -9.58 -2.38 14.67
C TRP A 46 -8.64 -1.48 13.86
N ASN A 47 -7.34 -1.74 13.89
CA ASN A 47 -6.31 -0.83 13.36
C ASN A 47 -5.41 -1.51 12.30
N PRO A 48 -5.96 -1.91 11.13
CA PRO A 48 -5.13 -2.27 9.99
C PRO A 48 -4.47 -1.00 9.44
N VAL A 49 -3.14 -1.01 9.30
CA VAL A 49 -2.38 0.21 8.95
C VAL A 49 -2.03 0.33 7.47
N PHE A 50 -2.49 -0.63 6.67
CA PHE A 50 -2.42 -0.61 5.21
C PHE A 50 -3.73 -1.12 4.61
N ASP A 51 -4.00 -0.71 3.38
CA ASP A 51 -5.02 -1.29 2.51
C ASP A 51 -4.43 -1.61 1.13
N VAL A 52 -5.23 -2.22 0.26
CA VAL A 52 -4.82 -2.63 -1.08
C VAL A 52 -5.70 -1.91 -2.10
N THR A 53 -5.07 -1.13 -2.98
CA THR A 53 -5.74 -0.51 -4.13
C THR A 53 -5.59 -1.42 -5.36
N PRO A 54 -6.69 -1.92 -5.96
CA PRO A 54 -6.64 -2.66 -7.22
C PRO A 54 -5.96 -1.87 -8.34
N ALA A 55 -5.16 -2.56 -9.18
CA ALA A 55 -4.39 -1.92 -10.25
C ALA A 55 -5.26 -1.17 -11.28
N GLU A 56 -6.49 -1.64 -11.51
CA GLU A 56 -7.47 -0.99 -12.40
C GLU A 56 -7.92 0.41 -11.94
N LEU A 57 -7.67 0.76 -10.67
CA LEU A 57 -7.93 2.09 -10.11
C LEU A 57 -6.70 3.01 -10.17
N VAL A 58 -5.56 2.51 -10.67
CA VAL A 58 -4.29 3.24 -10.77
C VAL A 58 -4.02 3.60 -12.23
N ASP A 59 -3.86 4.89 -12.53
CA ASP A 59 -3.53 5.35 -13.89
C ASP A 59 -2.03 5.19 -14.20
N ALA A 60 -1.17 5.35 -13.19
CA ALA A 60 0.28 5.30 -13.35
C ALA A 60 1.03 4.90 -12.07
N ILE A 61 2.11 4.13 -12.23
CA ILE A 61 3.15 3.93 -11.22
C ILE A 61 4.42 4.67 -11.69
N VAL A 62 4.92 5.60 -10.88
CA VAL A 62 6.12 6.39 -11.15
C VAL A 62 7.27 5.88 -10.29
N THR A 63 8.38 5.52 -10.92
CA THR A 63 9.61 5.08 -10.25
C THR A 63 10.81 5.88 -10.76
N GLU A 64 11.99 5.65 -10.19
CA GLU A 64 13.27 6.21 -10.63
C GLU A 64 13.69 5.75 -12.04
N LYS A 65 13.12 4.66 -12.55
CA LYS A 65 13.36 4.11 -13.90
C LYS A 65 12.36 4.63 -14.96
N GLY A 66 11.36 5.41 -14.57
CA GLY A 66 10.34 5.94 -15.48
C GLY A 66 8.92 5.68 -14.99
N VAL A 67 7.96 5.66 -15.92
CA VAL A 67 6.52 5.60 -15.61
C VAL A 67 5.87 4.39 -16.27
N ILE A 68 5.16 3.60 -15.48
CA ILE A 68 4.31 2.50 -15.92
C ILE A 68 2.87 3.01 -16.03
N LEU A 69 2.34 3.15 -17.25
CA LEU A 69 0.96 3.60 -17.50
C LEU A 69 -0.02 2.42 -17.55
N ALA A 70 -1.18 2.56 -16.92
CA ALA A 70 -2.20 1.52 -16.76
C ALA A 70 -1.53 0.20 -16.34
N PRO A 71 -0.97 0.14 -15.11
CA PRO A 71 -0.08 -0.93 -14.68
C PRO A 71 -0.77 -2.30 -14.73
N ASP A 72 -0.05 -3.26 -15.30
CA ASP A 72 -0.39 -4.68 -15.29
C ASP A 72 0.87 -5.50 -14.99
N ARG A 73 0.71 -6.81 -14.79
CA ARG A 73 1.82 -7.70 -14.42
C ARG A 73 2.95 -7.69 -15.44
N ASP A 74 2.63 -7.69 -16.73
CA ASP A 74 3.62 -7.79 -17.80
C ASP A 74 4.44 -6.50 -17.92
N LYS A 75 3.78 -5.34 -17.83
CA LYS A 75 4.45 -4.04 -17.83
C LYS A 75 5.32 -3.84 -16.59
N ILE A 76 4.87 -4.31 -15.43
CA ILE A 76 5.68 -4.26 -14.19
C ILE A 76 6.93 -5.13 -14.35
N ALA A 77 6.80 -6.37 -14.83
CA ALA A 77 7.95 -7.23 -15.07
C ALA A 77 8.95 -6.60 -16.04
N ALA A 78 8.48 -6.10 -17.19
CA ALA A 78 9.33 -5.41 -18.17
C ALA A 78 10.04 -4.17 -17.59
N HIS A 79 9.37 -3.43 -16.69
CA HIS A 79 9.93 -2.24 -16.03
C HIS A 79 11.02 -2.59 -15.00
N LEU A 80 10.92 -3.78 -14.37
CA LEU A 80 11.93 -4.27 -13.43
C LEU A 80 13.16 -4.84 -14.15
N ASP A 81 12.94 -5.57 -15.25
CA ASP A 81 13.98 -6.23 -16.05
C ASP A 81 14.84 -5.27 -16.89
N GLY A 82 14.40 -4.01 -17.06
CA GLY A 82 15.10 -2.98 -17.84
C GLY A 82 16.19 -2.23 -17.05
N GLU A 83 17.35 -2.03 -17.70
CA GLU A 83 18.37 -1.02 -17.36
C GLU A 83 17.87 0.41 -17.58
#